data_AF-A0A7C4YW58-F1
#
_entry.id   AF-A0A7C4YW58-F1
#
_cell.length_a   1.000
_cell.length_b   1.000
_cell.length_c   1.000
_cell.angle_alpha   90.00
_cell.angle_beta   90.00
_cell.angle_gamma   90.00
#
_symmetry.space_group_name_H-M   'P 1'
#
loop_
_entity.id
_entity.type
_entity.pdbx_description
1 polymer ?
#
loop_
_entity_poly.entity_id
_entity_poly.type
_entity_poly.pdbx_seq_one_letter_code
_entity_poly.pdbx_strand_id
1 'polypeptide(L)'
;MRARTKRDLTIFTGVVFVISIVALLNNFFYRSSLAERMERYRMMIERDRKSKGIDLVSWKLLQKTKGNMRTGPTFDEELLKLDRQRIHIVGFMVPLNQFRKMKEFLLLPLPIECYFCQAPPMRDVIVVQMAENETADLYREPVLINGVLNLQKGKGVKFFYIITDARLGPAKEGGSLTRKTVAPQHMMHVQPAPQEQLLEGIESPPSSALPNNPSP
;
A
#
# COMPACT_ATOMS: atom_id res chain seq x y z
N MET A 1 58.68 -15.91 31.71
CA MET A 1 57.85 -15.02 30.86
C MET A 1 56.81 -15.73 29.99
N ARG A 2 57.09 -16.89 29.36
CA ARG A 2 56.19 -17.53 28.37
C ARG A 2 54.81 -18.00 28.89
N ALA A 3 54.66 -18.33 30.17
CA ALA A 3 53.40 -18.83 30.72
C ALA A 3 52.33 -17.74 30.93
N ARG A 4 52.74 -16.48 31.17
CA ARG A 4 51.81 -15.34 31.24
C ARG A 4 51.28 -14.99 29.85
N THR A 5 52.17 -14.91 28.86
CA THR A 5 51.81 -14.64 27.46
C THR A 5 50.81 -15.66 26.88
N LYS A 6 50.93 -16.95 27.22
CA LYS A 6 49.96 -17.99 26.79
C LYS A 6 48.58 -17.83 27.44
N ARG A 7 48.54 -17.41 28.70
CA ARG A 7 47.29 -17.18 29.44
C ARG A 7 46.60 -15.91 28.98
N ASP A 8 47.35 -14.86 28.69
CA ASP A 8 46.78 -13.62 28.15
C ASP A 8 46.24 -13.87 26.73
N LEU A 9 46.96 -14.62 25.89
CA LEU A 9 46.51 -14.97 24.54
C LEU A 9 45.20 -15.78 24.56
N THR A 10 45.06 -16.73 25.48
CA THR A 10 43.83 -17.55 25.61
C THR A 10 42.64 -16.73 26.08
N ILE A 11 42.86 -15.77 26.99
CA ILE A 11 41.82 -14.82 27.41
C ILE A 11 41.41 -13.93 26.23
N PHE A 12 42.37 -13.35 25.49
CA PHE A 12 42.07 -12.51 24.34
C PHE A 12 41.29 -13.25 23.26
N THR A 13 41.67 -14.49 22.93
CA THR A 13 40.92 -15.30 21.95
C THR A 13 39.51 -15.63 22.44
N GLY A 14 39.34 -15.91 23.74
CA GLY A 14 38.03 -16.16 24.32
C GLY A 14 37.12 -14.93 24.27
N VAL A 15 37.67 -13.75 24.60
CA VAL A 15 36.93 -12.48 24.55
C VAL A 15 36.52 -12.13 23.12
N VAL A 16 37.43 -12.26 22.15
CA VAL A 16 37.12 -12.00 20.73
C VAL A 16 36.02 -12.95 20.23
N PHE A 17 36.08 -14.23 20.60
CA PHE A 17 35.07 -15.21 20.21
C PHE A 17 33.68 -14.87 20.76
N VAL A 18 33.59 -14.48 22.04
CA VAL A 18 32.33 -14.07 22.66
C VAL A 18 31.79 -12.80 22.00
N ILE A 19 32.65 -11.80 21.75
CA ILE A 19 32.24 -10.55 21.08
C ILE A 19 31.76 -10.84 19.65
N SER A 20 32.43 -11.72 18.90
CA SER A 20 32.00 -12.12 17.56
C SER A 20 30.65 -12.85 17.58
N ILE A 21 30.41 -13.74 18.54
CA ILE A 21 29.11 -14.41 18.69
C ILE A 21 28.02 -13.40 19.01
N VAL A 22 28.26 -12.50 19.97
CA VAL A 22 27.29 -11.46 20.34
C VAL A 22 27.02 -10.55 19.14
N ALA A 23 28.04 -10.14 18.39
CA ALA A 23 27.89 -9.32 17.19
C ALA A 23 27.12 -10.06 16.09
N LEU A 24 27.38 -11.35 15.87
CA LEU A 24 26.66 -12.18 14.90
C LEU A 24 25.20 -12.39 15.30
N LEU A 25 24.93 -12.72 16.55
CA LEU A 25 23.56 -12.87 17.07
C LEU A 25 22.81 -11.54 17.00
N ASN A 26 23.44 -10.42 17.39
CA ASN A 26 22.85 -9.09 17.29
C ASN A 26 22.57 -8.71 15.82
N ASN A 27 23.54 -8.91 14.92
CA ASN A 27 23.37 -8.62 13.50
C ASN A 27 22.34 -9.54 12.82
N PHE A 28 22.20 -10.79 13.28
CA PHE A 28 21.23 -11.74 12.74
C PHE A 28 19.81 -11.46 13.22
N PHE A 29 19.62 -11.19 14.52
CA PHE A 29 18.30 -10.97 15.11
C PHE A 29 17.71 -9.57 14.84
N TYR A 30 18.53 -8.54 14.61
CA TYR A 30 18.05 -7.17 14.36
C TYR A 30 17.72 -6.86 12.89
N ARG A 31 17.87 -7.82 11.97
CA ARG A 31 17.65 -7.62 10.53
C ARG A 31 16.21 -7.86 10.06
N SER A 32 15.18 -7.82 10.92
CA SER A 32 13.82 -7.69 10.38
C SER A 32 13.66 -6.28 9.82
N SER A 33 13.53 -6.16 8.51
CA SER A 33 13.36 -4.88 7.84
C SER A 33 12.16 -4.10 8.43
N LEU A 34 12.20 -2.77 8.37
CA LEU A 34 11.04 -1.95 8.79
C LEU A 34 9.77 -2.37 8.04
N ALA A 35 9.90 -2.69 6.76
CA ALA A 35 8.82 -3.20 5.91
C ALA A 35 8.18 -4.46 6.47
N GLU A 36 8.96 -5.48 6.85
CA GLU A 36 8.42 -6.71 7.45
C GLU A 36 7.64 -6.46 8.74
N ARG A 37 8.13 -5.55 9.59
CA ARG A 37 7.44 -5.21 10.84
C ARG A 37 6.09 -4.57 10.55
N MET A 38 6.03 -3.66 9.58
CA MET A 38 4.78 -2.99 9.19
C MET A 38 3.81 -3.95 8.47
N GLU A 39 4.32 -4.86 7.65
CA GLU A 39 3.54 -5.94 7.04
C GLU A 39 2.90 -6.83 8.12
N ARG A 40 3.70 -7.30 9.10
CA ARG A 40 3.19 -8.10 10.21
C ARG A 40 2.15 -7.33 11.03
N TYR A 41 2.38 -6.04 11.27
CA TYR A 41 1.44 -5.16 11.95
C TYR A 41 0.10 -5.07 11.22
N ARG A 42 0.11 -4.83 9.90
CA ARG A 42 -1.10 -4.81 9.06
C ARG A 42 -1.82 -6.16 9.08
N MET A 43 -1.10 -7.26 8.83
CA MET A 43 -1.69 -8.61 8.80
C MET A 43 -2.33 -9.01 10.14
N MET A 44 -1.75 -8.59 11.27
CA MET A 44 -2.34 -8.80 12.58
C MET A 44 -3.69 -8.09 12.72
N ILE A 45 -3.78 -6.84 12.26
CA ILE A 45 -5.04 -6.07 12.27
C ILE A 45 -6.08 -6.72 11.34
N GLU A 46 -5.66 -7.15 10.14
CA GLU A 46 -6.57 -7.83 9.21
C GLU A 46 -7.14 -9.11 9.79
N ARG A 47 -6.32 -9.91 10.48
CA ARG A 47 -6.78 -11.14 11.16
C ARG A 47 -7.79 -10.84 12.25
N ASP A 48 -7.54 -9.83 13.10
CA ASP A 48 -8.46 -9.40 14.15
C ASP A 48 -9.81 -8.93 13.57
N ARG A 49 -9.77 -8.15 12.48
CA ARG A 49 -10.98 -7.68 11.80
C ARG A 49 -11.77 -8.83 11.15
N LYS A 50 -11.07 -9.79 10.53
CA LYS A 50 -11.69 -10.99 9.97
C LYS A 50 -12.33 -11.86 11.05
N SER A 51 -11.69 -12.05 12.21
CA SER A 51 -12.28 -12.85 13.30
C SER A 51 -13.53 -12.19 13.90
N LYS A 52 -13.74 -10.90 13.65
CA LYS A 52 -14.91 -10.13 14.05
C LYS A 52 -15.97 -9.99 12.96
N GLY A 53 -15.84 -10.74 11.85
CA GLY A 53 -16.85 -10.84 10.81
C GLY A 53 -16.79 -9.77 9.72
N ILE A 54 -15.73 -8.95 9.66
CA ILE A 54 -15.52 -8.03 8.54
C ILE A 54 -14.79 -8.78 7.42
N ASP A 55 -15.45 -8.93 6.28
CA ASP A 55 -14.81 -9.51 5.09
C ASP A 55 -13.82 -8.49 4.50
N LEU A 56 -12.54 -8.87 4.46
CA LEU A 56 -11.42 -8.05 4.02
C LEU A 56 -10.75 -8.65 2.79
N VAL A 57 -10.65 -7.82 1.76
CA VAL A 57 -9.83 -8.10 0.58
C VAL A 57 -8.36 -8.08 0.98
N SER A 58 -7.64 -9.17 0.66
CA SER A 58 -6.22 -9.27 0.96
C SER A 58 -5.37 -8.65 -0.14
N TRP A 59 -4.28 -7.98 0.25
CA TRP A 59 -3.26 -7.50 -0.69
C TRP A 59 -2.65 -8.62 -1.53
N LYS A 60 -2.56 -9.85 -0.98
CA LYS A 60 -2.08 -11.01 -1.71
C LYS A 60 -2.94 -11.32 -2.94
N LEU A 61 -4.24 -11.11 -2.87
CA LEU A 61 -5.15 -11.29 -4.01
C LEU A 61 -4.88 -10.24 -5.09
N LEU A 62 -4.78 -8.96 -4.70
CA LEU A 62 -4.41 -7.87 -5.61
C LEU A 62 -3.04 -8.10 -6.26
N GLN A 63 -2.08 -8.65 -5.52
CA GLN A 63 -0.74 -8.94 -6.01
C GLN A 63 -0.67 -10.09 -7.02
N LYS A 64 -1.74 -10.89 -7.17
CA LYS A 64 -1.83 -11.89 -8.25
C LYS A 64 -1.96 -11.25 -9.63
N THR A 65 -2.36 -9.98 -9.71
CA THR A 65 -2.48 -9.25 -10.98
C THR A 65 -1.13 -9.10 -11.66
N LYS A 66 -1.13 -9.43 -12.94
CA LYS A 66 0.05 -9.35 -13.82
C LYS A 66 -0.09 -8.18 -14.78
N GLY A 67 1.03 -7.79 -15.39
CA GLY A 67 1.07 -6.76 -16.43
C GLY A 67 1.63 -5.43 -15.94
N ASN A 68 1.72 -4.48 -16.87
CA ASN A 68 2.20 -3.12 -16.65
C ASN A 68 1.44 -2.12 -17.54
N MET A 69 1.81 -0.84 -17.52
CA MET A 69 1.15 0.20 -18.29
C MET A 69 1.14 -0.10 -19.80
N ARG A 70 2.19 -0.74 -20.34
CA ARG A 70 2.30 -1.09 -21.77
C ARG A 70 1.39 -2.27 -22.14
N THR A 71 1.30 -3.28 -21.27
CA THR A 71 0.53 -4.51 -21.57
C THR A 71 -0.92 -4.43 -21.11
N GLY A 72 -1.23 -3.54 -20.16
CA GLY A 72 -2.44 -3.58 -19.36
C GLY A 72 -2.40 -4.68 -18.28
N PRO A 73 -3.33 -4.64 -17.31
CA PRO A 73 -3.44 -5.63 -16.26
C PRO A 73 -4.13 -6.92 -16.72
N THR A 74 -3.73 -8.03 -16.12
CA THR A 74 -4.44 -9.32 -16.18
C THR A 74 -4.78 -9.71 -14.75
N PHE A 75 -6.07 -9.71 -14.44
CA PHE A 75 -6.61 -9.95 -13.11
C PHE A 75 -6.86 -11.44 -12.85
N ASP A 76 -6.74 -11.84 -11.59
CA ASP A 76 -7.16 -13.17 -11.10
C ASP A 76 -8.69 -13.29 -11.11
N GLU A 77 -9.21 -14.51 -11.31
CA GLU A 77 -10.66 -14.76 -11.38
C GLU A 77 -11.38 -14.38 -10.08
N GLU A 78 -10.76 -14.59 -8.93
CA GLU A 78 -11.34 -14.18 -7.64
C GLU A 78 -11.45 -12.67 -7.53
N LEU A 79 -10.49 -11.94 -8.11
CA LEU A 79 -10.47 -10.48 -8.08
C LEU A 79 -11.49 -9.89 -9.05
N LEU A 80 -11.69 -10.51 -10.22
CA LEU A 80 -12.72 -10.10 -11.19
C LEU A 80 -14.13 -10.13 -10.59
N LYS A 81 -14.41 -11.06 -9.67
CA LYS A 81 -15.70 -11.14 -8.94
C LYS A 81 -15.94 -9.94 -8.01
N LEU A 82 -14.87 -9.24 -7.61
CA LEU A 82 -14.92 -8.07 -6.75
C LEU A 82 -15.01 -6.76 -7.53
N ASP A 83 -14.94 -6.80 -8.87
CA ASP A 83 -15.09 -5.62 -9.72
C ASP A 83 -16.48 -5.00 -9.51
N ARG A 84 -16.51 -3.71 -9.22
CA ARG A 84 -17.68 -2.89 -8.85
C ARG A 84 -18.40 -3.34 -7.57
N GLN A 85 -17.77 -4.18 -6.74
CA GLN A 85 -18.32 -4.57 -5.45
C GLN A 85 -17.86 -3.64 -4.34
N ARG A 86 -18.68 -3.48 -3.31
CA ARG A 86 -18.26 -2.81 -2.07
C ARG A 86 -17.36 -3.74 -1.29
N ILE A 87 -16.14 -3.29 -1.00
CA ILE A 87 -15.12 -4.05 -0.30
C ILE A 87 -14.64 -3.34 0.95
N HIS A 88 -14.00 -4.09 1.84
CA HIS A 88 -13.17 -3.54 2.89
C HIS A 88 -11.71 -3.91 2.64
N ILE A 89 -10.81 -2.95 2.84
CA ILE A 89 -9.37 -3.19 2.75
C ILE A 89 -8.62 -2.35 3.78
N VAL A 90 -7.55 -2.91 4.34
CA VAL A 90 -6.66 -2.21 5.28
C VAL A 90 -5.39 -1.83 4.56
N GLY A 91 -4.92 -0.59 4.70
CA GLY A 91 -3.64 -0.18 4.12
C GLY A 91 -3.10 1.12 4.70
N PHE A 92 -1.95 1.55 4.19
CA PHE A 92 -1.28 2.78 4.61
C PHE A 92 -1.53 3.89 3.60
N MET A 93 -1.84 5.08 4.11
CA MET A 93 -2.10 6.25 3.28
C MET A 93 -0.81 6.87 2.77
N VAL A 94 -0.76 7.15 1.48
CA VAL A 94 0.28 7.93 0.83
C VAL A 94 -0.38 9.12 0.14
N PRO A 95 -0.08 10.35 0.58
CA PRO A 95 -0.67 11.56 0.00
C PRO A 95 -0.14 11.76 -1.42
N LEU A 96 -0.97 12.32 -2.29
CA LEU A 96 -0.54 12.77 -3.62
C LEU A 96 0.03 14.19 -3.52
N ASN A 97 -0.84 15.18 -3.28
CA ASN A 97 -0.48 16.60 -3.30
C ASN A 97 -0.78 17.34 -1.99
N GLN A 98 -1.68 16.79 -1.17
CA GLN A 98 -2.22 17.44 0.04
C GLN A 98 -2.13 16.47 1.22
N PHE A 99 -2.08 16.99 2.44
CA PHE A 99 -1.97 16.18 3.67
C PHE A 99 -3.19 16.29 4.59
N ARG A 100 -4.15 17.14 4.21
CA ARG A 100 -5.33 17.52 4.98
C ARG A 100 -6.53 17.62 4.05
N LYS A 101 -7.72 17.30 4.56
CA LYS A 101 -8.99 17.35 3.81
C LYS A 101 -8.89 16.72 2.41
N MET A 102 -8.11 15.65 2.29
CA MET A 102 -7.84 14.98 1.02
C MET A 102 -9.13 14.34 0.51
N LYS A 103 -9.43 14.56 -0.76
CA LYS A 103 -10.46 13.83 -1.51
C LYS A 103 -9.90 12.60 -2.22
N GLU A 104 -8.60 12.59 -2.47
CA GLU A 104 -7.91 11.50 -3.13
C GLU A 104 -6.53 11.25 -2.50
N PHE A 105 -6.17 9.98 -2.35
CA PHE A 105 -4.85 9.55 -1.91
C PHE A 105 -4.57 8.13 -2.40
N LEU A 106 -3.31 7.69 -2.30
CA LEU A 106 -2.92 6.31 -2.59
C LEU A 106 -2.96 5.46 -1.34
N LEU A 107 -3.45 4.23 -1.45
CA LEU A 107 -3.42 3.22 -0.41
C LEU A 107 -2.45 2.10 -0.81
N LEU A 108 -1.55 1.73 0.10
CA LEU A 108 -0.51 0.72 -0.14
C LEU A 108 -0.48 -0.35 0.96
N PRO A 109 0.07 -1.55 0.69
CA PRO A 109 0.23 -2.60 1.71
C PRO A 109 1.30 -2.26 2.75
N LEU A 110 2.21 -1.34 2.41
CA LEU A 110 3.34 -0.91 3.24
C LEU A 110 3.39 0.63 3.30
N PRO A 111 3.81 1.20 4.43
CA PRO A 111 3.99 2.64 4.54
C PRO A 111 5.24 3.06 3.77
N ILE A 112 5.08 4.01 2.86
CA ILE A 112 6.18 4.67 2.16
C ILE A 112 6.10 6.18 2.38
N GLU A 113 7.21 6.87 2.23
CA GLU A 113 7.26 8.32 2.42
C GLU A 113 6.89 9.09 1.15
N CYS A 114 7.36 8.62 0.00
CA CYS A 114 7.11 9.25 -1.30
C CYS A 114 6.89 8.18 -2.37
N TYR A 115 5.70 8.21 -2.98
CA TYR A 115 5.35 7.33 -4.10
C TYR A 115 6.31 7.47 -5.28
N PHE A 116 6.64 8.70 -5.66
CA PHE A 116 7.51 8.97 -6.82
C PHE A 116 8.96 8.53 -6.61
N CYS A 117 9.46 8.54 -5.37
CA CYS A 117 10.82 8.09 -5.06
C CYS A 117 10.96 6.57 -5.09
N GLN A 118 9.95 5.85 -4.61
CA GLN A 118 10.02 4.39 -4.47
C GLN A 118 9.38 3.64 -5.64
N ALA A 119 8.47 4.29 -6.38
CA ALA A 119 7.76 3.76 -7.54
C ALA A 119 7.34 2.29 -7.35
N PRO A 120 6.52 1.98 -6.32
CA PRO A 120 6.14 0.61 -6.02
C PRO A 120 5.41 -0.03 -7.22
N PRO A 121 5.39 -1.37 -7.31
CA PRO A 121 4.65 -2.06 -8.35
C PRO A 121 3.19 -1.61 -8.39
N MET A 122 2.62 -1.39 -9.59
CA MET A 122 1.24 -0.89 -9.72
C MET A 122 0.19 -1.78 -9.06
N ARG A 123 0.48 -3.09 -8.90
CA ARG A 123 -0.37 -4.04 -8.17
C ARG A 123 -0.42 -3.82 -6.65
N ASP A 124 0.48 -2.99 -6.13
CA ASP A 124 0.58 -2.62 -4.70
C ASP A 124 -0.01 -1.24 -4.43
N VAL A 125 -0.68 -0.63 -5.41
CA VAL A 125 -1.15 0.76 -5.34
C VAL A 125 -2.63 0.81 -5.69
N ILE A 126 -3.41 1.39 -4.78
CA ILE A 126 -4.83 1.67 -5.01
C ILE A 126 -5.05 3.17 -4.93
N VAL A 127 -5.72 3.75 -5.91
CA VAL A 127 -6.23 5.11 -5.81
C VAL A 127 -7.51 5.08 -4.99
N VAL A 128 -7.60 5.87 -3.93
CA VAL A 128 -8.81 5.98 -3.10
C VAL A 128 -9.43 7.36 -3.31
N GLN A 129 -10.68 7.37 -3.75
CA GLN A 129 -11.52 8.55 -3.92
C GLN A 129 -12.60 8.57 -2.85
N MET A 130 -12.55 9.58 -1.99
CA MET A 130 -13.50 9.76 -0.89
C MET A 130 -14.91 10.03 -1.41
N ALA A 131 -15.92 9.60 -0.63
CA ALA A 131 -17.30 9.98 -0.89
C ALA A 131 -17.48 11.52 -0.90
N GLU A 132 -18.52 12.01 -1.57
CA GLU A 132 -18.73 13.44 -1.88
C GLU A 132 -18.55 14.38 -0.66
N ASN A 133 -19.07 13.98 0.50
CA ASN A 133 -19.02 14.76 1.75
C ASN A 133 -17.94 14.30 2.73
N GLU A 134 -17.08 13.37 2.33
CA GLU A 134 -16.02 12.81 3.17
C GLU A 134 -14.67 13.41 2.80
N THR A 135 -13.78 13.56 3.78
CA THR A 135 -12.39 13.93 3.54
C THR A 135 -11.47 13.20 4.51
N ALA A 136 -10.21 13.06 4.12
CA ALA A 136 -9.22 12.38 4.93
C ALA A 136 -8.05 13.30 5.32
N ASP A 137 -7.59 13.22 6.56
CA ASP A 137 -6.26 13.69 6.91
C ASP A 137 -5.25 12.56 6.78
N LEU A 138 -3.96 12.89 6.66
CA LEU A 138 -2.93 11.88 6.66
C LEU A 138 -2.71 11.30 8.07
N TYR A 139 -2.75 9.98 8.19
CA TYR A 139 -2.53 9.23 9.43
C TYR A 139 -1.25 8.38 9.39
N ARG A 140 -0.71 8.03 10.57
CA ARG A 140 0.49 7.17 10.68
C ARG A 140 0.14 5.68 10.67
N GLU A 141 -0.97 5.35 11.31
CA GLU A 141 -1.52 4.00 11.41
C GLU A 141 -2.17 3.58 10.09
N PRO A 142 -2.28 2.27 9.82
CA PRO A 142 -3.09 1.83 8.70
C PRO A 142 -4.55 2.21 8.93
N VAL A 143 -5.26 2.45 7.83
CA VAL A 143 -6.68 2.80 7.80
C VAL A 143 -7.48 1.64 7.23
N LEU A 144 -8.71 1.50 7.70
CA LEU A 144 -9.72 0.64 7.07
C LEU A 144 -10.49 1.49 6.07
N ILE A 145 -10.48 1.08 4.81
CA ILE A 145 -11.26 1.70 3.73
C ILE A 145 -12.46 0.80 3.42
N ASN A 146 -13.64 1.39 3.40
CA ASN A 146 -14.85 0.82 2.81
C ASN A 146 -15.19 1.63 1.56
N GLY A 147 -15.40 0.97 0.42
CA GLY A 147 -15.77 1.64 -0.83
C GLY A 147 -15.97 0.64 -1.97
N VAL A 148 -16.23 1.15 -3.18
CA VAL A 148 -16.47 0.34 -4.38
C VAL A 148 -15.17 0.13 -5.15
N LEU A 149 -14.73 -1.12 -5.30
CA LEU A 149 -13.53 -1.45 -6.08
C LEU A 149 -13.82 -1.39 -7.57
N ASN A 150 -13.01 -0.67 -8.34
CA ASN A 150 -13.07 -0.61 -9.79
C ASN A 150 -11.75 -1.10 -10.39
N LEU A 151 -11.81 -2.17 -11.18
CA LEU A 151 -10.65 -2.73 -11.88
C LEU A 151 -10.45 -2.02 -13.23
N GLN A 152 -9.33 -1.32 -13.37
CA GLN A 152 -8.99 -0.63 -14.61
C GLN A 152 -8.47 -1.61 -15.66
N LYS A 153 -8.98 -1.56 -16.88
CA LYS A 153 -8.65 -2.53 -17.95
C LYS A 153 -8.01 -1.82 -19.14
N GLY A 154 -7.23 -2.57 -19.91
CA GLY A 154 -6.61 -2.07 -21.13
C GLY A 154 -5.19 -1.52 -20.94
N LYS A 155 -4.58 -1.13 -22.06
CA LYS A 155 -3.23 -0.55 -22.10
C LYS A 155 -3.28 0.93 -21.75
N GLY A 156 -2.18 1.47 -21.24
CA GLY A 156 -2.05 2.88 -20.89
C GLY A 156 -2.60 3.25 -19.51
N VAL A 157 -3.29 2.34 -18.81
CA VAL A 157 -3.80 2.60 -17.46
C VAL A 157 -2.63 2.80 -16.48
N LYS A 158 -2.72 3.88 -15.68
CA LYS A 158 -1.68 4.27 -14.71
C LYS A 158 -1.80 3.55 -13.38
N PHE A 159 -3.03 3.16 -13.02
CA PHE A 159 -3.34 2.39 -11.82
C PHE A 159 -4.29 1.26 -12.18
N PHE A 160 -4.11 0.09 -11.57
CA PHE A 160 -4.97 -1.06 -11.81
C PHE A 160 -6.24 -1.05 -10.96
N TYR A 161 -6.21 -0.32 -9.84
CA TYR A 161 -7.26 -0.33 -8.84
C TYR A 161 -7.64 1.08 -8.42
N ILE A 162 -8.95 1.34 -8.42
CA ILE A 162 -9.53 2.56 -7.89
C ILE A 162 -10.65 2.17 -6.94
N ILE A 163 -10.66 2.70 -5.72
CA ILE A 163 -11.78 2.61 -4.79
C ILE A 163 -12.53 3.94 -4.81
N THR A 164 -13.81 3.92 -5.16
CA THR A 164 -14.71 5.09 -5.15
C THR A 164 -15.71 5.01 -4.01
N ASP A 165 -16.39 6.13 -3.73
CA ASP A 165 -17.35 6.25 -2.60
C ASP A 165 -16.72 5.78 -1.27
N ALA A 166 -15.46 6.16 -1.07
CA ALA A 166 -14.67 5.66 0.04
C ALA A 166 -15.03 6.38 1.34
N ARG A 167 -15.17 5.58 2.41
CA ARG A 167 -15.20 6.01 3.80
C ARG A 167 -14.05 5.37 4.54
N LEU A 168 -13.44 6.10 5.47
CA LEU A 168 -12.29 5.63 6.22
C LEU A 168 -12.59 5.53 7.71
N GLY A 169 -11.97 4.56 8.36
CA GLY A 169 -11.96 4.42 9.82
C GLY A 169 -10.62 3.88 10.32
N PRO A 170 -10.42 3.81 11.64
CA PRO A 170 -9.23 3.19 12.21
C PRO A 170 -9.15 1.72 11.79
N ALA A 171 -7.99 1.26 11.31
CA ALA A 171 -7.84 -0.14 10.94
C ALA A 171 -7.98 -1.07 12.15
N LYS A 172 -7.46 -0.68 13.31
CA LYS A 172 -7.67 -1.41 14.58
C LYS A 172 -9.00 -0.98 15.20
N GLU A 173 -9.81 -1.92 15.64
CA GLU A 173 -11.06 -1.61 16.34
C GLU A 173 -10.79 -0.88 17.66
N GLY A 174 -11.56 0.16 17.94
CA GLY A 174 -11.33 1.04 19.10
C GLY A 174 -9.98 1.77 19.07
N GLY A 175 -9.21 1.66 17.98
CA GLY A 175 -7.96 2.35 17.80
C GLY A 175 -8.16 3.83 17.47
N SER A 176 -7.19 4.66 17.86
CA SER A 176 -7.11 6.04 17.44
C SER A 176 -6.27 6.18 16.16
N LEU A 177 -6.66 7.08 15.28
CA LEU A 177 -5.83 7.52 14.17
C LEU A 177 -5.02 8.75 14.59
N THR A 178 -3.70 8.62 14.58
CA THR A 178 -2.79 9.70 14.92
C THR A 178 -2.45 10.47 13.65
N ARG A 179 -2.93 11.72 13.59
CA ARG A 179 -2.63 12.62 12.48
C ARG A 179 -1.12 12.79 12.32
N LYS A 180 -0.63 12.66 11.08
CA LYS A 180 0.79 12.90 10.75
C LYS A 180 1.03 14.40 10.59
N THR A 181 1.98 14.93 11.35
CA THR A 181 2.51 16.28 11.16
C THR A 181 3.64 16.20 10.15
N VAL A 182 3.46 16.81 8.98
CA VAL A 182 4.48 16.85 7.94
C VAL A 182 5.23 18.17 8.09
N ALA A 183 6.53 18.09 8.35
CA ALA A 183 7.36 19.29 8.46
C ALA A 183 7.40 20.04 7.12
N PRO A 184 7.37 21.39 7.12
CA PRO A 184 7.28 22.18 5.88
C PRO A 184 8.36 21.88 4.84
N GLN A 185 9.56 21.51 5.29
CA GLN A 185 10.68 21.11 4.44
C GLN A 185 10.40 19.88 3.56
N HIS A 186 9.45 19.01 3.93
CA HIS A 186 9.03 17.86 3.10
C HIS A 186 7.88 18.19 2.13
N MET A 187 7.31 19.40 2.19
CA MET A 187 6.27 19.86 1.26
C MET A 187 6.85 20.45 -0.03
N MET A 188 8.14 20.81 -0.04
CA MET A 188 8.81 21.52 -1.15
C MET A 188 9.13 20.62 -2.37
N HIS A 189 9.10 19.29 -2.21
CA HIS A 189 9.36 18.33 -3.31
C HIS A 189 8.08 17.77 -3.95
N VAL A 190 6.92 18.10 -3.41
CA VAL A 190 5.63 17.74 -4.02
C VAL A 190 5.35 18.80 -5.08
N GLN A 191 5.98 18.66 -6.25
CA GLN A 191 5.53 19.40 -7.42
C GLN A 191 4.06 19.05 -7.64
N PRO A 192 3.18 20.02 -7.91
CA PRO A 192 1.78 19.73 -8.19
C PRO A 192 1.75 18.86 -9.45
N ALA A 193 1.53 17.55 -9.28
CA ALA A 193 1.22 16.70 -10.41
C ALA A 193 -0.06 17.28 -11.05
N PRO A 194 -0.10 17.54 -12.36
CA PRO A 194 -1.29 18.05 -13.03
C PRO A 194 -2.46 17.12 -12.74
N GLN A 195 -3.46 17.66 -12.05
CA GLN A 195 -4.59 16.93 -11.49
C GLN A 195 -5.45 16.25 -12.57
N GLU A 196 -5.33 16.68 -13.81
CA GLU A 196 -6.14 16.20 -14.94
C GLU A 196 -5.65 14.87 -15.54
N GLN A 197 -4.41 14.42 -15.30
CA GLN A 197 -3.84 13.33 -16.10
C GLN A 197 -3.82 11.94 -15.45
N LEU A 198 -4.19 11.76 -14.18
CA LEU A 198 -4.13 10.43 -13.56
C LEU A 198 -5.38 9.56 -13.82
N LEU A 199 -6.51 10.16 -14.17
CA LEU A 199 -7.84 9.58 -13.92
C LEU A 199 -8.92 9.85 -14.98
N GLU A 200 -8.58 10.15 -16.24
CA GLU A 200 -9.56 9.99 -17.32
C GLU A 200 -9.88 8.50 -17.47
N GLY A 201 -10.87 8.07 -16.68
CA GLY A 201 -11.55 6.79 -16.84
C GLY A 201 -12.16 6.81 -18.23
N ILE A 202 -11.66 5.92 -19.08
CA ILE A 202 -12.24 5.69 -20.40
C ILE A 202 -13.70 5.28 -20.18
N GLU A 203 -14.62 6.18 -20.52
CA GLU A 203 -16.05 5.89 -20.58
C GLU A 203 -16.27 4.59 -21.34
N SER A 204 -17.14 3.74 -20.79
CA SER A 204 -17.64 2.57 -21.52
C SER A 204 -18.30 3.07 -22.81
N PRO A 205 -18.03 2.45 -23.99
CA PRO A 205 -18.62 2.95 -25.23
C PRO A 205 -20.15 2.91 -25.13
N PRO A 206 -20.86 3.94 -25.63
CA PRO A 206 -22.31 3.93 -25.65
C PRO A 206 -22.81 2.77 -26.50
N SER A 207 -23.62 1.92 -25.89
CA SER A 207 -24.38 0.87 -26.57
C SER A 207 -25.53 1.53 -27.36
N SER A 208 -25.27 2.03 -28.57
CA SER A 208 -26.32 2.28 -29.57
C SER A 208 -25.73 2.71 -30.92
N ALA A 209 -25.78 1.82 -31.92
CA ALA A 209 -26.32 2.07 -33.26
C ALA A 209 -25.96 0.89 -34.18
N LEU A 210 -26.92 -0.03 -34.35
CA LEU A 210 -26.92 -0.95 -35.49
C LEU A 210 -27.07 -0.10 -36.77
N PRO A 211 -26.21 -0.25 -37.79
CA PRO A 211 -26.48 0.35 -39.09
C PRO A 211 -27.61 -0.43 -39.76
N ASN A 212 -28.73 0.26 -40.02
CA ASN A 212 -29.81 -0.22 -40.87
C ASN A 212 -29.26 -0.57 -42.25
N ASN A 213 -29.47 -1.82 -42.64
CA ASN A 213 -29.17 -2.35 -43.96
C ASN A 213 -30.30 -1.92 -44.92
N PRO A 214 -30.03 -1.27 -46.07
CA PRO A 214 -31.07 -1.07 -47.07
C PRO A 214 -31.27 -2.40 -47.82
N SER A 215 -32.50 -2.93 -47.74
CA SER A 215 -32.94 -4.07 -48.56
C SER A 215 -33.50 -3.55 -49.91
N PRO A 216 -33.47 -4.38 -50.97
CA PRO A 216 -33.43 -3.96 -52.39
C PRO A 216 -34.73 -3.38 -52.95
#